data_AF-A0A9P6QG79-F1
#
_entry.id   AF-A0A9P6QG79-F1
#
_cell.length_a   1.000
_cell.length_b   1.000
_cell.length_c   1.000
_cell.angle_alpha   90.00
_cell.angle_beta   90.00
_cell.angle_gamma   90.00
#
_symmetry.space_group_name_H-M   'P 1'
#
loop_
_entity.id
_entity.type
_entity.pdbx_description
1 polymer ?
#
loop_
_entity_poly.entity_id
_entity_poly.type
_entity_poly.pdbx_seq_one_letter_code
_entity_poly.pdbx_strand_id
1 'polypeptide(L)'
;MSDTGNWCLIESDPGVFTGLIKGIGVSGVQVEEIYSIDRETLEDLKPVHGLIFLFKWEGRGPTSSSESQAPIEYENESVFFAQQVRTLAGLFPIMTSMCELKRMD
;
A
#
# COMPACT_ATOMS: atom_id res chain seq x y z
N MET A 1 10.58 31.31 -4.35
CA MET A 1 9.80 30.82 -3.18
C MET A 1 9.72 29.32 -3.33
N SER A 2 10.33 28.61 -2.39
CA SER A 2 10.51 27.15 -2.39
C SER A 2 9.18 26.44 -2.13
N ASP A 3 8.62 25.82 -3.16
CA ASP A 3 7.51 24.88 -3.05
C ASP A 3 8.04 23.52 -2.57
N THR A 4 8.61 23.50 -1.36
CA THR A 4 9.16 22.29 -0.76
C THR A 4 8.13 21.71 0.20
N GLY A 5 7.33 20.76 -0.28
CA GLY A 5 6.76 19.73 0.60
C GLY A 5 5.29 19.84 0.96
N ASN A 6 4.43 20.42 0.10
CA ASN A 6 3.00 20.17 0.25
C ASN A 6 2.63 18.85 -0.44
N TRP A 7 2.62 17.77 0.35
CA TRP A 7 2.14 16.47 -0.11
C TRP A 7 0.63 16.54 -0.35
N CYS A 8 0.22 16.49 -1.61
CA CYS A 8 -1.19 16.52 -1.98
C CYS A 8 -1.86 15.16 -1.67
N LEU A 9 -3.12 15.22 -1.24
CA LEU A 9 -3.99 14.05 -1.24
C LEU A 9 -4.10 13.56 -2.69
N ILE A 10 -3.72 12.31 -2.92
CA ILE A 10 -3.92 11.66 -4.22
C ILE A 10 -5.31 11.03 -4.25
N GLU A 11 -5.96 11.12 -5.40
CA GLU A 11 -7.21 10.42 -5.65
C GLU A 11 -6.96 8.91 -5.59
N SER A 12 -7.88 8.18 -4.97
CA SER A 12 -7.85 6.72 -4.88
C SER A 12 -8.33 6.08 -6.17
N ASP A 13 -7.72 6.45 -7.28
CA ASP A 13 -8.02 5.93 -8.61
C ASP A 13 -6.92 4.96 -9.06
N PRO A 14 -7.27 3.76 -9.58
CA PRO A 14 -6.29 2.77 -10.03
C PRO A 14 -5.38 3.30 -11.16
N GLY A 15 -5.89 4.20 -12.01
CA GLY A 15 -5.11 4.87 -13.06
C GLY A 15 -4.08 5.83 -12.49
N VAL A 16 -4.44 6.63 -11.48
CA VAL A 16 -3.50 7.50 -10.74
C VAL A 16 -2.39 6.66 -10.10
N PHE A 17 -2.72 5.54 -9.45
CA PHE A 17 -1.73 4.65 -8.84
C PHE A 17 -0.82 3.99 -9.86
N THR A 18 -1.38 3.50 -10.97
CA THR A 18 -0.60 2.91 -12.07
C THR A 18 0.33 3.94 -12.70
N GLY A 19 -0.14 5.18 -12.89
CA GLY A 19 0.67 6.30 -13.38
C GLY A 19 1.81 6.66 -12.43
N LEU A 20 1.54 6.65 -11.12
CA LEU A 20 2.54 6.92 -10.08
C LEU A 20 3.62 5.84 -10.04
N ILE A 21 3.25 4.56 -10.09
CA ILE A 21 4.18 3.42 -10.17
C ILE A 21 5.08 3.55 -11.40
N LYS A 22 4.51 3.86 -12.56
CA LYS A 22 5.27 4.12 -13.79
C LYS A 22 6.20 5.33 -13.65
N GLY A 23 5.73 6.41 -13.02
CA GLY A 23 6.50 7.64 -12.79
C GLY A 23 7.72 7.44 -11.88
N ILE A 24 7.68 6.45 -10.98
CA ILE A 24 8.79 6.09 -10.08
C ILE A 24 9.77 5.11 -10.78
N GLY A 25 9.47 4.68 -12.01
CA GLY A 25 10.36 3.85 -12.82
C GLY A 25 10.10 2.34 -12.73
N VAL A 26 8.95 1.93 -12.18
CA VAL A 26 8.52 0.53 -12.17
C VAL A 26 7.68 0.26 -13.41
N SER A 27 7.97 -0.83 -14.12
CA SER A 27 7.29 -1.25 -15.34
C SER A 27 6.80 -2.69 -15.22
N GLY A 28 5.70 -3.03 -15.90
CA GLY A 28 5.14 -4.40 -15.90
C GLY A 28 4.15 -4.67 -14.77
N VAL A 29 3.84 -3.66 -13.95
CA VAL A 29 2.84 -3.73 -12.87
C VAL A 29 1.75 -2.70 -13.11
N GLN A 30 0.52 -3.05 -12.78
CA GLN A 30 -0.63 -2.16 -12.77
C GLN A 30 -1.42 -2.33 -11.48
N VAL A 31 -2.24 -1.34 -11.15
CA VAL A 31 -3.18 -1.41 -10.03
C VAL A 31 -4.58 -1.52 -10.59
N GLU A 32 -5.35 -2.46 -10.05
CA GLU A 32 -6.77 -2.61 -10.35
C GLU A 32 -7.59 -2.53 -9.06
N GLU A 33 -8.77 -1.92 -9.17
CA GLU A 33 -9.76 -1.94 -8.11
C GLU A 33 -10.57 -3.24 -8.19
N ILE A 34 -10.69 -3.95 -7.07
CA ILE A 34 -11.46 -5.19 -6.97
C ILE A 34 -12.68 -4.98 -6.08
N TYR A 35 -13.83 -5.49 -6.52
CA TYR A 35 -15.08 -5.40 -5.76
C TYR A 35 -15.31 -6.60 -4.83
N SER A 36 -14.52 -7.67 -5.01
CA SER A 36 -14.61 -8.90 -4.22
C SER A 36 -13.25 -9.56 -4.10
N ILE A 37 -13.04 -10.29 -2.99
CA ILE A 37 -11.81 -11.03 -2.67
C ILE A 37 -12.09 -12.54 -2.80
N ASP A 38 -13.08 -12.92 -3.61
CA ASP A 38 -13.34 -14.31 -3.92
C ASP A 38 -12.26 -14.88 -4.84
N ARG A 39 -12.17 -16.20 -4.84
CA ARG A 39 -11.12 -16.93 -5.55
C ARG A 39 -11.21 -16.73 -7.07
N GLU A 40 -12.41 -16.65 -7.61
CA GLU A 40 -12.63 -16.53 -9.06
C GLU A 40 -12.10 -15.17 -9.54
N THR A 41 -12.50 -14.09 -8.84
CA THR A 41 -12.00 -12.73 -9.10
C THR A 41 -10.48 -12.64 -9.02
N LEU A 42 -9.85 -13.25 -8.00
CA LEU A 42 -8.39 -13.23 -7.86
C LEU A 42 -7.66 -14.14 -8.85
N GLU A 43 -8.31 -15.17 -9.38
CA GLU A 43 -7.75 -16.08 -10.39
C GLU A 43 -7.61 -15.38 -11.74
N ASP A 44 -8.58 -14.55 -12.12
CA ASP A 44 -8.56 -13.77 -13.36
C ASP A 44 -7.46 -12.68 -13.37
N LEU A 45 -7.01 -12.24 -12.18
CA LEU A 45 -6.03 -11.16 -11.99
C LEU A 45 -4.59 -11.65 -11.80
N LYS A 46 -4.33 -12.94 -11.92
CA LYS A 46 -2.97 -13.49 -11.69
C LYS A 46 -1.99 -13.01 -12.77
N PRO A 47 -0.74 -12.67 -12.40
CA PRO A 47 -0.17 -12.74 -11.05
C PRO A 47 -0.53 -11.53 -10.18
N VAL A 48 -1.07 -11.77 -8.98
CA VAL A 48 -1.33 -10.72 -7.98
C VAL A 48 -0.12 -10.59 -7.08
N HIS A 49 0.52 -9.41 -7.10
CA HIS A 49 1.73 -9.14 -6.33
C HIS A 49 1.47 -8.66 -4.90
N GLY A 50 0.31 -8.06 -4.65
CA GLY A 50 -0.05 -7.52 -3.35
C GLY A 50 -1.45 -6.91 -3.38
N LEU A 51 -2.04 -6.72 -2.20
CA LEU A 51 -3.35 -6.10 -2.02
C LEU A 51 -3.19 -4.82 -1.22
N ILE A 52 -3.83 -3.74 -1.67
CA ILE A 52 -3.83 -2.44 -1.00
C ILE A 52 -5.24 -2.19 -0.47
N PHE A 53 -5.38 -2.01 0.83
CA PHE A 53 -6.65 -1.68 1.48
C PHE A 53 -6.68 -0.21 1.86
N LEU A 54 -7.67 0.52 1.33
CA LEU A 54 -7.92 1.92 1.66
C LEU A 54 -9.22 2.00 2.44
N PHE A 55 -9.15 2.48 3.67
CA PHE A 55 -10.31 2.71 4.52
C PHE A 55 -10.21 4.06 5.23
N LYS A 56 -11.36 4.67 5.49
CA LYS A 56 -11.42 5.88 6.30
C LYS A 56 -10.98 5.53 7.73
N TRP A 57 -9.94 6.19 8.21
CA TRP A 57 -9.50 6.04 9.60
C TRP A 57 -10.56 6.62 10.54
N GLU A 58 -11.21 5.77 11.35
CA GLU A 58 -12.28 6.21 12.26
C GLU A 58 -11.79 6.66 13.64
N GLY A 59 -10.48 6.69 13.92
CA GLY A 59 -9.92 7.14 15.21
C GLY A 59 -10.24 6.23 16.40
N ARG A 60 -11.30 5.44 16.30
CA ARG A 60 -11.59 4.27 17.10
C ARG A 60 -10.94 3.09 16.41
N GLY A 61 -9.66 2.86 16.74
CA GLY A 61 -9.13 1.52 16.58
C GLY A 61 -10.04 0.53 17.34
N PRO A 62 -10.06 -0.75 16.96
CA PRO A 62 -10.82 -1.74 17.72
C PRO A 62 -10.48 -1.61 19.20
N THR A 63 -11.44 -1.16 20.01
CA THR A 63 -11.46 -1.41 21.45
C THR A 63 -11.78 -2.89 21.64
N SER A 64 -10.89 -3.76 21.17
CA SER A 64 -10.98 -5.21 21.30
C SER A 64 -9.62 -5.84 20.97
N SER A 65 -8.56 -5.33 21.58
CA SER A 65 -7.81 -6.11 22.56
C SER A 65 -6.65 -5.25 23.02
N SER A 66 -6.70 -4.86 24.29
CA SER A 66 -5.50 -4.73 25.10
C SER A 66 -4.88 -6.13 25.32
N GLU A 67 -4.70 -6.89 24.25
CA GLU A 67 -3.60 -7.83 24.19
C GLU A 67 -2.49 -7.00 23.60
N SER A 68 -1.48 -6.76 24.41
CA SER A 68 -0.15 -6.41 23.94
C SER A 68 0.01 -6.82 22.49
N GLN A 69 0.12 -5.86 21.56
CA GLN A 69 0.98 -6.09 20.42
C GLN A 69 2.32 -6.44 21.06
N ALA A 70 2.54 -7.74 21.31
CA ALA A 70 3.86 -8.24 21.59
C ALA A 70 4.73 -7.62 20.49
N PRO A 71 5.91 -7.06 20.83
CA PRO A 71 6.83 -6.62 19.80
C PRO A 71 6.86 -7.74 18.77
N ILE A 72 6.37 -7.47 17.56
CA ILE A 72 6.51 -8.43 16.49
C ILE A 72 8.02 -8.43 16.31
N GLU A 73 8.68 -9.45 16.84
CA GLU A 73 10.08 -9.70 16.56
C GLU A 73 10.12 -9.98 15.06
N TYR A 74 10.44 -8.94 14.30
CA TYR A 74 10.63 -9.04 12.86
C TYR A 74 11.90 -9.87 12.65
N GLU A 75 11.77 -11.20 12.66
CA GLU A 75 12.89 -12.11 12.36
C GLU A 75 13.26 -12.10 10.87
N ASN A 76 12.50 -11.39 10.03
CA ASN A 76 12.76 -11.29 8.60
C ASN A 76 13.26 -9.89 8.23
N GLU A 77 14.59 -9.75 8.12
CA GLU A 77 15.24 -8.54 7.57
C GLU A 77 14.83 -8.25 6.11
N SER A 78 14.19 -9.21 5.44
CA SER A 78 13.74 -9.14 4.05
C SER A 78 12.41 -8.42 3.86
N VAL A 79 11.69 -8.07 4.94
CA VAL A 79 10.41 -7.34 4.87
C VAL A 79 10.67 -5.84 4.97
N PHE A 80 10.16 -5.07 4.02
CA PHE A 80 10.13 -3.61 4.03
C PHE A 80 8.85 -3.10 4.70
N PHE A 81 9.00 -2.33 5.76
CA PHE A 81 7.88 -1.62 6.37
C PHE A 81 8.22 -0.14 6.52
N ALA A 82 7.44 0.73 5.85
CA ALA A 82 7.53 2.17 6.05
C ALA A 82 6.46 2.65 7.03
N GLN A 83 6.87 3.38 8.06
CA GLN A 83 5.94 4.00 9.00
C GLN A 83 5.15 5.12 8.31
N GLN A 84 3.82 5.02 8.35
CA GLN A 84 2.93 6.00 7.72
C GLN A 84 2.96 7.36 8.42
N VAL A 85 3.17 8.43 7.63
CA VAL A 85 2.98 9.83 8.08
C VAL A 85 1.58 10.29 7.68
N ARG A 86 0.83 10.88 8.62
CA ARG A 86 -0.62 11.19 8.59
C ARG A 86 -1.22 11.73 7.27
N THR A 87 -0.45 12.41 6.42
CA THR A 87 -0.95 13.08 5.20
C THR A 87 -0.94 12.18 3.95
N LEU A 88 -0.29 11.01 4.00
CA LEU A 88 0.09 10.23 2.80
C LEU A 88 -0.56 8.83 2.76
N ALA A 89 -1.82 8.72 3.18
CA ALA A 89 -2.51 7.43 3.31
C ALA A 89 -2.57 6.61 2.00
N GLY A 90 -2.59 7.26 0.83
CA GLY A 90 -2.56 6.56 -0.47
C GLY A 90 -1.16 6.21 -0.98
N LEU A 91 -0.16 7.06 -0.71
CA LEU A 91 1.19 6.90 -1.29
C LEU A 91 2.03 5.86 -0.55
N PHE A 92 1.96 5.82 0.79
CA PHE A 92 2.79 4.91 1.58
C PHE A 92 2.50 3.43 1.33
N PRO A 93 1.24 2.96 1.27
CA PRO A 93 0.96 1.56 0.97
C PRO A 93 1.53 1.13 -0.38
N ILE A 94 1.41 1.98 -1.41
CA ILE A 94 1.95 1.72 -2.75
C ILE A 94 3.48 1.61 -2.68
N MET A 95 4.15 2.58 -2.05
CA MET A 95 5.61 2.56 -1.90
C MET A 95 6.10 1.32 -1.16
N THR A 96 5.41 0.92 -0.08
CA THR A 96 5.74 -0.29 0.67
C THR A 96 5.57 -1.54 -0.19
N SER A 97 4.43 -1.72 -0.86
CA SER A 97 4.20 -2.85 -1.77
C SER A 97 5.21 -2.88 -2.93
N MET A 98 5.63 -1.72 -3.44
CA MET A 98 6.63 -1.63 -4.51
C MET A 98 8.05 -1.97 -4.03
N CYS A 99 8.45 -1.53 -2.83
CA CYS A 99 9.73 -1.89 -2.26
C CYS A 99 9.87 -3.39 -2.02
N GLU A 100 8.77 -4.07 -1.67
CA GLU A 100 8.74 -5.53 -1.58
C GLU A 100 8.88 -6.18 -2.96
N LEU A 101 8.12 -5.71 -3.95
CA LEU A 101 8.20 -6.20 -5.33
C LEU A 101 9.60 -6.11 -5.92
N LYS A 102 10.28 -4.97 -5.75
CA LYS A 102 11.63 -4.73 -6.27
C LYS A 102 12.69 -5.65 -5.64
N ARG A 103 12.45 -6.20 -4.44
CA ARG A 103 13.37 -7.16 -3.79
C ARG A 103 13.12 -8.61 -4.17
N MET A 104 11.95 -8.91 -4.75
CA MET A 104 11.59 -10.28 -5.16
C MET A 104 12.17 -10.66 -6.55
N ASP A 105 12.64 -9.68 -7.32
CA ASP A 105 13.46 -9.84 -8.54
C ASP A 105 14.97 -9.93 -8.22
#